data_AF-A0A8H8NB05-F1
#
_entry.id   AF-A0A8H8NB05-F1
#
_cell.length_a   1.000
_cell.length_b   1.000
_cell.length_c   1.000
_cell.angle_alpha   90.00
_cell.angle_beta   90.00
_cell.angle_gamma   90.00
#
_symmetry.space_group_name_H-M   'P 1'
#
loop_
_entity.id
_entity.type
_entity.pdbx_description
1 polymer ?
#
loop_
_entity_poly.entity_id
_entity_poly.type
_entity_poly.pdbx_seq_one_letter_code
_entity_poly.pdbx_strand_id
1 'polypeptide(L)'
;MRVCAQPLAAVKAAITRDSCGTCDELRRAALNFMVAPHPDESVVDALASEFEAVCHGIHLAHELDQDLRASFMVSGLPDALNPVKVRVVYLQIPTEDGNGELPATWRLEIEMADNWYEAYMSVNEPSVIVSVVDWAADSPPPRPDGQLSTLETGIGMGSSAARTKTGSYQVWKWGINDPESGERTVESPLYDRLASPFGWHAVSRANNPEGSPKWVSGDIYLNFTTT
;
A
#
# COMPACT_ATOMS: atom_id res chain seq x y z
N MET A 1 6.39 -38.00 -19.34
CA MET A 1 6.10 -37.51 -17.97
C MET A 1 7.38 -36.92 -17.39
N ARG A 2 7.58 -35.60 -17.47
CA ARG A 2 8.69 -34.92 -16.80
C ARG A 2 8.19 -34.47 -15.42
N VAL A 3 8.99 -34.79 -14.42
CA VAL A 3 8.64 -34.76 -13.00
C VAL A 3 8.79 -33.33 -12.46
N CYS A 4 7.68 -32.71 -12.04
CA CYS A 4 7.63 -31.45 -11.30
C CYS A 4 8.08 -31.64 -9.83
N ALA A 5 9.32 -32.06 -9.59
CA ALA A 5 9.84 -32.28 -8.22
C ALA A 5 10.93 -31.29 -7.77
N GLN A 6 11.37 -30.38 -8.65
CA GLN A 6 12.42 -29.41 -8.31
C GLN A 6 12.01 -28.21 -7.44
N PRO A 7 10.75 -27.72 -7.38
CA PRO A 7 10.44 -26.55 -6.57
C PRO A 7 10.64 -26.82 -5.06
N LEU A 8 10.27 -28.00 -4.58
CA LEU A 8 10.29 -28.32 -3.15
C LEU A 8 11.71 -28.52 -2.60
N ALA A 9 12.64 -29.01 -3.41
CA ALA A 9 14.04 -29.17 -3.00
C ALA A 9 14.76 -27.82 -2.88
N ALA A 10 14.45 -26.87 -3.77
CA ALA A 10 14.96 -25.51 -3.70
C ALA A 10 14.43 -24.77 -2.45
N VAL A 11 13.15 -24.94 -2.09
CA VAL A 11 12.59 -24.44 -0.82
C VAL A 11 13.33 -25.01 0.37
N LYS A 12 13.52 -26.33 0.41
CA LYS A 12 14.23 -26.97 1.52
C LYS A 12 15.66 -26.46 1.63
N ALA A 13 16.35 -26.25 0.50
CA ALA A 13 17.71 -25.72 0.44
C ALA A 13 17.81 -24.23 0.84
N ALA A 14 16.81 -23.41 0.48
CA ALA A 14 16.71 -22.02 0.90
C ALA A 14 16.41 -21.90 2.41
N ILE A 15 15.61 -22.83 2.97
CA ILE A 15 15.32 -22.92 4.40
C ILE A 15 16.52 -23.47 5.20
N THR A 16 17.40 -24.28 4.59
CA THR A 16 18.55 -24.92 5.28
C THR A 16 19.88 -24.22 5.12
N ARG A 17 20.00 -23.17 4.29
CA ARG A 17 21.21 -22.33 4.26
C ARG A 17 21.13 -21.29 5.39
N ASP A 18 21.98 -21.50 6.39
CA ASP A 18 22.34 -20.59 7.47
C ASP A 18 21.23 -19.62 7.96
N SER A 19 20.61 -20.02 9.06
CA SER A 19 19.69 -19.19 9.85
C SER A 19 20.30 -17.86 10.33
N CYS A 20 21.61 -17.64 10.17
CA CYS A 20 22.29 -16.40 10.53
C CYS A 20 22.32 -15.36 9.37
N GLY A 21 22.44 -15.79 8.12
CA GLY A 21 22.49 -14.89 6.95
C GLY A 21 21.10 -14.42 6.51
N THR A 22 20.14 -15.36 6.46
CA THR A 22 18.75 -15.09 6.05
C THR A 22 18.01 -14.14 7.01
N CYS A 23 18.35 -14.16 8.30
CA CYS A 23 17.77 -13.25 9.28
C CYS A 23 18.23 -11.81 9.07
N ASP A 24 19.52 -11.58 8.77
CA ASP A 24 20.01 -10.21 8.53
C ASP A 24 19.45 -9.64 7.23
N GLU A 25 19.40 -10.46 6.18
CA GLU A 25 18.80 -10.10 4.90
C GLU A 25 17.31 -9.77 5.04
N LEU A 26 16.56 -10.51 5.87
CA LEU A 26 15.15 -10.22 6.13
C LEU A 26 14.96 -8.88 6.85
N ARG A 27 15.81 -8.56 7.85
CA ARG A 27 15.74 -7.26 8.54
C ARG A 27 15.97 -6.12 7.56
N ARG A 28 16.99 -6.25 6.71
CA ARG A 28 17.31 -5.30 5.65
C ARG A 28 16.16 -5.16 4.66
N ALA A 29 15.56 -6.28 4.24
CA ALA A 29 14.43 -6.28 3.32
C ALA A 29 13.20 -5.57 3.92
N ALA A 30 12.86 -5.87 5.17
CA ALA A 30 11.76 -5.22 5.85
C ALA A 30 12.00 -3.71 5.98
N LEU A 31 13.21 -3.29 6.36
CA LEU A 31 13.53 -1.86 6.48
C LEU A 31 13.57 -1.15 5.13
N ASN A 32 14.15 -1.77 4.09
CA ASN A 32 14.13 -1.23 2.73
C ASN A 32 12.70 -1.03 2.23
N PHE A 33 11.80 -1.96 2.55
CA PHE A 33 10.39 -1.77 2.23
C PHE A 33 9.83 -0.55 2.95
N MET A 34 10.06 -0.35 4.25
CA MET A 34 9.52 0.81 4.99
C MET A 34 9.96 2.16 4.43
N VAL A 35 11.14 2.24 3.83
CA VAL A 35 11.65 3.47 3.22
C VAL A 35 10.87 3.85 1.95
N ALA A 36 10.34 2.87 1.21
CA ALA A 36 9.74 3.11 -0.11
C ALA A 36 8.34 3.77 -0.09
N PRO A 37 7.39 3.40 0.78
CA PRO A 37 6.05 3.98 0.83
C PRO A 37 5.93 5.12 1.85
N HIS A 38 6.98 5.48 2.59
CA HIS A 38 6.86 6.45 3.68
C HIS A 38 6.53 7.86 3.15
N PRO A 39 5.44 8.51 3.63
CA PRO A 39 5.00 9.80 3.11
C PRO A 39 5.85 11.00 3.59
N ASP A 40 6.52 10.86 4.73
CA ASP A 40 7.40 11.90 5.29
C ASP A 40 8.85 11.68 4.86
N GLU A 41 9.39 12.64 4.11
CA GLU A 41 10.78 12.65 3.63
C GLU A 41 11.80 12.73 4.78
N SER A 42 11.45 13.41 5.89
CA SER A 42 12.37 13.54 7.03
C SER A 42 12.60 12.21 7.76
N VAL A 43 11.56 11.36 7.80
CA VAL A 43 11.66 10.01 8.36
C VAL A 43 12.44 9.11 7.40
N VAL A 44 12.23 9.22 6.09
CA VAL A 44 13.02 8.51 5.07
C VAL A 44 14.51 8.81 5.21
N ASP A 45 14.88 10.09 5.33
CA ASP A 45 16.26 10.52 5.50
C ASP A 45 16.88 9.99 6.80
N ALA A 46 16.11 9.99 7.89
CA ALA A 46 16.55 9.44 9.17
C ALA A 46 16.77 7.92 9.09
N LEU A 47 15.83 7.18 8.50
CA LEU A 47 15.92 5.74 8.30
C LEU A 47 17.07 5.36 7.36
N ALA A 48 17.34 6.15 6.33
CA ALA A 48 18.48 5.95 5.43
C ALA A 48 19.82 6.24 6.12
N SER A 49 19.89 7.30 6.94
CA SER A 49 21.11 7.70 7.65
C SER A 49 21.49 6.75 8.79
N GLU A 50 20.49 6.20 9.48
CA GLU A 50 20.68 5.29 10.63
C GLU A 50 20.37 3.82 10.29
N PHE A 51 20.35 3.49 9.00
CA PHE A 51 19.85 2.21 8.47
C PHE A 51 20.36 0.97 9.21
N GLU A 52 21.68 0.89 9.43
CA GLU A 52 22.30 -0.26 10.10
C GLU A 52 21.94 -0.35 11.59
N ALA A 53 21.83 0.80 12.27
CA ALA A 53 21.47 0.86 13.68
C ALA A 53 20.01 0.44 13.89
N VAL A 54 19.11 0.93 13.03
CA VAL A 54 17.71 0.53 13.01
C VAL A 54 17.57 -0.95 12.68
N CYS A 55 18.28 -1.43 11.65
CA CYS A 55 18.31 -2.87 11.31
C CYS A 55 18.70 -3.73 12.51
N HIS A 56 19.73 -3.35 13.28
CA HIS A 56 20.15 -4.13 14.44
C HIS A 56 19.12 -4.16 15.58
N GLY A 57 18.29 -3.11 15.69
CA GLY A 57 17.18 -3.03 16.64
C GLY A 57 15.99 -3.93 16.30
N ILE A 58 15.90 -4.44 15.06
CA ILE A 58 14.79 -5.30 14.63
C ILE A 58 14.95 -6.70 15.20
N HIS A 59 13.92 -7.15 15.91
CA HIS A 59 13.86 -8.47 16.51
C HIS A 59 13.11 -9.46 15.61
N LEU A 60 13.65 -10.68 15.52
CA LEU A 60 13.07 -11.78 14.75
C LEU A 60 12.73 -12.93 15.69
N ALA A 61 11.47 -13.33 15.70
CA ALA A 61 11.02 -14.55 16.35
C ALA A 61 10.63 -15.58 15.29
N HIS A 62 11.12 -16.81 15.46
CA HIS A 62 10.75 -17.92 14.61
C HIS A 62 9.45 -18.55 15.11
N GLU A 63 8.50 -18.73 14.20
CA GLU A 63 7.26 -19.45 14.47
C GLU A 63 7.12 -20.57 13.44
N LEU A 64 6.98 -21.81 13.91
CA LEU A 64 6.57 -22.91 13.03
C LEU A 64 5.05 -22.85 12.90
N ASP A 65 4.58 -22.65 11.68
CA ASP A 65 3.15 -22.77 11.37
C ASP A 65 2.69 -24.22 11.54
N GLN A 66 1.38 -24.45 11.68
CA GLN A 66 0.75 -25.78 11.82
C GLN A 66 1.13 -26.72 10.66
N ASP A 67 1.47 -26.15 9.50
CA ASP A 67 1.92 -26.85 8.28
C ASP A 67 3.46 -27.05 8.19
N LEU A 68 4.22 -26.83 9.27
CA LEU A 68 5.69 -26.89 9.30
C LEU A 68 6.37 -25.92 8.32
N ARG A 69 5.67 -24.85 7.91
CA ARG A 69 6.25 -23.76 7.13
C ARG A 69 6.94 -22.79 8.07
N ALA A 70 8.17 -22.42 7.75
CA ALA A 70 8.90 -21.40 8.51
C ALA A 70 8.21 -20.05 8.31
N SER A 71 7.59 -19.54 9.37
CA SER A 71 7.16 -18.15 9.47
C SER A 71 8.05 -17.40 10.46
N PHE A 72 8.19 -16.11 10.23
CA PHE A 72 8.95 -15.22 11.10
C PHE A 72 8.02 -14.10 11.54
N MET A 73 8.16 -13.69 12.80
CA MET A 73 7.55 -12.49 13.33
C MET A 73 8.66 -11.44 13.49
N VAL A 74 8.52 -10.32 12.78
CA VAL A 74 9.45 -9.19 12.83
C VAL A 74 8.84 -8.14 13.75
N SER A 75 9.57 -7.70 14.76
CA SER A 75 9.15 -6.63 15.67
C SER A 75 10.22 -5.55 15.79
N GLY A 76 9.80 -4.33 16.15
CA GLY A 76 10.67 -3.16 16.19
C GLY A 76 10.90 -2.51 14.82
N LEU A 77 10.05 -2.81 13.83
CA LEU A 77 10.04 -2.11 12.56
C LEU A 77 9.44 -0.69 12.77
N PRO A 78 10.08 0.38 12.29
CA PRO A 78 9.55 1.74 12.38
C PRO A 78 8.15 1.83 11.78
N ASP A 79 7.25 2.61 12.40
CA ASP A 79 5.89 2.92 11.95
C ASP A 79 4.91 1.75 11.74
N ALA A 80 5.36 0.50 11.91
CA ALA A 80 4.49 -0.66 11.97
C ALA A 80 3.75 -0.70 13.31
N LEU A 81 2.42 -0.77 13.27
CA LEU A 81 1.57 -0.80 14.46
C LEU A 81 1.65 -2.13 15.22
N ASN A 82 1.82 -3.22 14.46
CA ASN A 82 1.86 -4.59 14.97
C ASN A 82 3.11 -5.33 14.45
N PRO A 83 3.55 -6.39 15.15
CA PRO A 83 4.60 -7.26 14.64
C PRO A 83 4.25 -7.84 13.27
N VAL A 84 5.17 -7.71 12.33
CA VAL A 84 4.99 -8.07 10.92
C VAL A 84 5.18 -9.57 10.75
N LYS A 85 4.17 -10.22 10.17
CA LYS A 85 4.23 -11.63 9.83
C LYS A 85 4.93 -11.82 8.51
N VAL A 86 5.92 -12.70 8.47
CA VAL A 86 6.73 -12.98 7.29
C VAL A 86 6.70 -14.45 6.93
N ARG A 87 6.52 -14.73 5.63
CA ARG A 87 6.56 -16.10 5.07
C ARG A 87 7.38 -16.12 3.79
N VAL A 88 8.09 -17.21 3.55
CA VAL A 88 8.75 -17.44 2.26
C VAL A 88 7.74 -18.04 1.29
N VAL A 89 7.54 -17.40 0.13
CA VAL A 89 6.61 -17.80 -0.93
C VAL A 89 7.26 -17.70 -2.30
N TYR A 90 6.66 -18.33 -3.32
CA TYR A 90 7.05 -18.09 -4.72
C TYR A 90 6.02 -17.19 -5.39
N LEU A 91 6.52 -16.22 -6.16
CA LEU A 91 5.67 -15.34 -6.96
C LEU A 91 5.94 -15.60 -8.44
N GLN A 92 4.88 -15.74 -9.25
CA GLN A 92 5.03 -15.87 -10.69
C GLN A 92 5.13 -14.49 -11.33
N ILE A 93 6.29 -14.19 -11.92
CA ILE A 93 6.55 -12.92 -12.61
C ILE A 93 6.57 -13.19 -14.11
N PRO A 94 5.82 -12.45 -14.94
CA PRO A 94 5.91 -12.61 -16.39
C PRO A 94 7.27 -12.10 -16.89
N THR A 95 8.04 -12.98 -17.55
CA THR A 95 9.28 -12.64 -18.26
C THR A 95 8.98 -12.32 -19.73
N GLU A 96 9.83 -11.54 -20.41
CA GLU A 96 9.68 -11.19 -21.84
C GLU A 96 9.47 -12.42 -22.75
N ASP A 97 10.07 -13.56 -22.40
CA ASP A 97 9.96 -14.82 -23.14
C ASP A 97 8.61 -15.56 -22.92
N GLY A 98 7.71 -15.03 -22.08
CA GLY A 98 6.38 -15.59 -21.80
C GLY A 98 6.36 -16.84 -20.93
N ASN A 99 7.52 -17.37 -20.53
CA ASN A 99 7.63 -18.57 -19.70
C ASN A 99 7.38 -18.32 -18.20
N GLY A 100 7.56 -17.08 -17.75
CA GLY A 100 7.41 -16.65 -16.36
C GLY A 100 8.51 -17.19 -15.44
N GLU A 101 8.98 -16.35 -14.53
CA GLU A 101 9.93 -16.70 -13.48
C GLU A 101 9.22 -16.94 -12.15
N LEU A 102 9.81 -17.82 -11.32
CA LEU A 102 9.32 -18.15 -9.98
C LEU A 102 10.41 -17.91 -8.93
N PRO A 103 10.80 -16.64 -8.65
CA PRO A 103 11.72 -16.35 -7.57
C PRO A 103 11.11 -16.64 -6.20
N ALA A 104 11.96 -17.05 -5.27
CA ALA A 104 11.61 -17.09 -3.86
C ALA A 104 11.55 -15.66 -3.31
N THR A 105 10.48 -15.35 -2.59
CA THR A 105 10.18 -14.01 -2.06
C THR A 105 9.77 -14.11 -0.61
N TRP A 106 10.08 -13.08 0.18
CA TRP A 106 9.46 -12.86 1.48
C TRP A 106 8.15 -12.12 1.26
N ARG A 107 7.07 -12.68 1.78
CA ARG A 107 5.79 -12.01 1.92
C ARG A 107 5.71 -11.40 3.31
N LEU A 108 5.65 -10.08 3.39
CA LEU A 108 5.53 -9.31 4.61
C LEU A 108 4.12 -8.73 4.71
N GLU A 109 3.45 -8.95 5.84
CA GLU A 109 2.14 -8.37 6.16
C GLU A 109 2.35 -7.21 7.15
N ILE A 110 2.30 -5.97 6.65
CA ILE A 110 2.70 -4.76 7.37
C ILE A 110 1.50 -3.86 7.56
N GLU A 111 1.09 -3.69 8.81
CA GLU A 111 0.02 -2.77 9.20
C GLU A 111 0.63 -1.45 9.66
N MET A 112 0.32 -0.37 8.95
CA MET A 112 0.70 1.01 9.26
C MET A 112 -0.54 1.81 9.69
N ALA A 113 -0.35 3.07 10.10
CA ALA A 113 -1.45 3.92 10.57
C ALA A 113 -2.60 4.08 9.55
N ASP A 114 -2.24 4.32 8.29
CA ASP A 114 -3.22 4.63 7.23
C ASP A 114 -3.28 3.56 6.12
N ASN A 115 -2.35 2.60 6.10
CA ASN A 115 -2.26 1.60 5.04
C ASN A 115 -1.95 0.21 5.62
N TRP A 116 -2.39 -0.83 4.91
CA TRP A 116 -2.02 -2.20 5.22
C TRP A 116 -1.40 -2.85 3.99
N TYR A 117 -0.09 -3.04 4.03
CA TYR A 117 0.67 -3.60 2.93
C TYR A 117 0.85 -5.11 3.03
N GLU A 118 0.71 -5.78 1.90
CA GLU A 118 1.25 -7.10 1.65
C GLU A 118 2.37 -6.96 0.61
N ALA A 119 3.61 -6.98 1.10
CA ALA A 119 4.81 -6.71 0.30
C ALA A 119 5.56 -8.01 -0.02
N TYR A 120 6.03 -8.12 -1.26
CA TYR A 120 6.81 -9.24 -1.76
C TYR A 120 8.23 -8.77 -2.05
N MET A 121 9.18 -9.15 -1.20
CA MET A 121 10.60 -8.78 -1.31
C MET A 121 11.42 -9.96 -1.85
N SER A 122 12.44 -9.69 -2.65
CA SER A 122 13.34 -10.74 -3.15
C SER A 122 14.18 -11.33 -2.01
N VAL A 123 14.25 -12.67 -1.93
CA VAL A 123 15.12 -13.36 -0.95
C VAL A 123 16.60 -13.18 -1.30
N ASN A 124 16.93 -13.06 -2.59
CA ASN A 124 18.33 -12.97 -3.04
C ASN A 124 18.85 -11.51 -2.99
N GLU A 125 17.96 -10.53 -3.09
CA GLU A 125 18.29 -9.10 -3.18
C GLU A 125 17.36 -8.29 -2.27
N PRO A 126 17.73 -8.03 -1.00
CA PRO A 126 16.87 -7.38 0.00
C PRO A 126 16.39 -5.98 -0.35
N SER A 127 16.98 -5.31 -1.35
CA SER A 127 16.55 -3.99 -1.82
C SER A 127 15.49 -4.05 -2.92
N VAL A 128 15.24 -5.23 -3.50
CA VAL A 128 14.32 -5.40 -4.63
C VAL A 128 12.93 -5.74 -4.13
N ILE A 129 12.03 -4.78 -4.34
CA ILE A 129 10.58 -4.97 -4.20
C ILE A 129 10.08 -5.65 -5.47
N VAL A 130 9.51 -6.85 -5.32
CA VAL A 130 8.98 -7.64 -6.43
C VAL A 130 7.53 -7.24 -6.73
N SER A 131 6.72 -7.09 -5.69
CA SER A 131 5.31 -6.70 -5.80
C SER A 131 4.82 -6.13 -4.48
N VAL A 132 3.84 -5.24 -4.53
CA VAL A 132 3.21 -4.64 -3.36
C VAL A 132 1.70 -4.64 -3.59
N VAL A 133 0.97 -5.11 -2.60
CA VAL A 133 -0.49 -4.98 -2.53
C VAL A 133 -0.80 -4.07 -1.36
N ASP A 134 -1.57 -3.02 -1.61
CA ASP A 134 -2.08 -2.12 -0.59
C ASP A 134 -3.56 -2.44 -0.34
N TRP A 135 -3.88 -2.86 0.88
CA TRP A 135 -5.23 -3.16 1.30
C TRP A 135 -5.92 -1.87 1.75
N ALA A 136 -6.64 -1.22 0.84
CA ALA A 136 -7.50 -0.10 1.19
C ALA A 136 -8.80 -0.61 1.85
N ALA A 137 -8.98 -0.33 3.15
CA ALA A 137 -10.23 -0.59 3.88
C ALA A 137 -11.10 0.69 4.04
N ASP A 138 -10.75 1.78 3.34
CA ASP A 138 -11.25 3.12 3.68
C ASP A 138 -12.42 3.59 2.80
N SER A 139 -13.27 2.67 2.36
CA SER A 139 -14.58 3.07 1.86
C SER A 139 -15.64 2.65 2.87
N PRO A 140 -15.97 3.51 3.87
CA PRO A 140 -17.24 3.32 4.55
C PRO A 140 -18.32 3.30 3.47
N PRO A 141 -19.10 2.21 3.33
CA PRO A 141 -20.14 2.16 2.34
C PRO A 141 -21.05 3.37 2.57
N PRO A 142 -21.37 4.17 1.53
CA PRO A 142 -22.24 5.31 1.71
C PRO A 142 -23.54 4.82 2.31
N ARG A 143 -23.89 5.37 3.47
CA ARG A 143 -25.10 4.96 4.17
C ARG A 143 -26.30 5.29 3.27
N PRO A 144 -27.37 4.47 3.28
CA PRO A 144 -28.54 4.69 2.44
C PRO A 144 -29.20 6.07 2.62
N ASP A 145 -28.96 6.72 3.76
CA ASP A 145 -29.49 8.03 4.15
C ASP A 145 -28.56 9.22 3.81
N GLY A 146 -27.34 8.96 3.33
CA GLY A 146 -26.36 10.00 2.98
C GLY A 146 -25.86 10.83 4.17
N GLN A 147 -26.03 10.37 5.42
CA GLN A 147 -25.55 11.08 6.61
C GLN A 147 -24.41 10.34 7.32
N LEU A 148 -23.37 11.08 7.70
CA LEU A 148 -22.28 10.58 8.54
C LEU A 148 -22.77 10.35 9.98
N SER A 149 -22.23 9.35 10.69
CA SER A 149 -22.52 9.15 12.11
C SER A 149 -21.96 10.27 12.99
N THR A 150 -22.51 10.40 14.19
CA THR A 150 -22.02 11.30 15.24
C THR A 150 -20.55 11.05 15.60
N LEU A 151 -20.03 9.83 15.40
CA LEU A 151 -18.62 9.48 15.57
C LEU A 151 -17.75 9.93 14.39
N GLU A 152 -18.21 9.73 13.15
CA GLU A 152 -17.54 10.24 11.94
C GLU A 152 -17.52 11.78 11.92
N THR A 153 -18.56 12.42 12.47
CA THR A 153 -18.63 13.87 12.67
C THR A 153 -17.63 14.35 13.75
N GLY A 154 -17.35 13.52 14.75
CA GLY A 154 -16.44 13.84 15.86
C GLY A 154 -14.96 13.73 15.50
N ILE A 155 -14.61 12.81 14.59
CA ILE A 155 -13.22 12.63 14.11
C ILE A 155 -12.88 13.66 13.02
N GLY A 156 -13.88 14.11 12.24
CA GLY A 156 -13.72 15.13 11.18
C GLY A 156 -13.85 16.60 11.61
N MET A 157 -14.07 16.89 12.90
CA MET A 157 -14.31 18.26 13.39
C MET A 157 -13.02 19.05 13.68
N GLY A 158 -12.22 19.23 12.62
CA GLY A 158 -11.37 20.39 12.41
C GLY A 158 -12.00 21.26 11.32
N SER A 159 -12.91 22.15 11.70
CA SER A 159 -13.65 23.11 10.87
C SER A 159 -14.76 22.54 9.96
N SER A 160 -15.99 22.87 10.35
CA SER A 160 -17.14 23.00 9.46
C SER A 160 -16.82 24.09 8.42
N ALA A 161 -16.08 23.75 7.39
CA ALA A 161 -15.97 24.56 6.19
C ALA A 161 -17.28 24.40 5.43
N ALA A 162 -18.01 25.51 5.29
CA ALA A 162 -19.24 25.61 4.52
C ALA A 162 -19.12 24.80 3.21
N ARG A 163 -20.13 23.96 2.93
CA ARG A 163 -20.34 23.29 1.63
C ARG A 163 -20.23 24.33 0.51
N THR A 164 -19.02 24.56 0.00
CA THR A 164 -18.78 25.29 -1.23
C THR A 164 -19.48 24.51 -2.30
N LYS A 165 -20.55 25.07 -2.89
CA LYS A 165 -21.37 24.48 -3.96
C LYS A 165 -20.51 23.63 -4.89
N THR A 166 -20.45 22.34 -4.62
CA THR A 166 -19.60 21.39 -5.32
C THR A 166 -20.45 20.79 -6.44
N GLY A 167 -19.83 20.42 -7.55
CA GLY A 167 -20.52 19.78 -8.67
C GLY A 167 -21.31 18.54 -8.22
N SER A 168 -22.25 18.08 -9.05
CA SER A 168 -23.03 16.87 -8.79
C SER A 168 -22.72 15.81 -9.83
N TYR A 169 -22.65 14.53 -9.43
CA TYR A 169 -22.30 13.42 -10.30
C TYR A 169 -23.49 12.51 -10.51
N GLN A 170 -23.88 12.27 -11.77
CA GLN A 170 -24.90 11.28 -12.09
C GLN A 170 -24.22 9.92 -12.32
N VAL A 171 -24.14 9.10 -11.28
CA VAL A 171 -23.36 7.85 -11.26
C VAL A 171 -24.18 6.69 -10.71
N TRP A 172 -23.77 5.46 -11.00
CA TRP A 172 -24.16 4.34 -10.14
C TRP A 172 -23.36 4.48 -8.85
N LYS A 173 -24.05 4.74 -7.74
CA LYS A 173 -23.39 4.96 -6.46
C LYS A 173 -22.58 3.73 -6.04
N TRP A 174 -21.60 3.98 -5.18
CA TRP A 174 -20.80 2.93 -4.59
C TRP A 174 -21.68 1.82 -3.97
N GLY A 175 -21.29 0.57 -4.20
CA GLY A 175 -22.08 -0.61 -3.83
C GLY A 175 -23.02 -1.14 -4.92
N ILE A 176 -23.21 -0.43 -6.04
CA ILE A 176 -23.88 -0.96 -7.24
C ILE A 176 -22.80 -1.46 -8.21
N ASN A 177 -22.75 -2.78 -8.40
CA ASN A 177 -21.72 -3.42 -9.22
C ASN A 177 -21.91 -3.21 -10.72
N ASP A 178 -23.15 -3.17 -11.20
CA ASP A 178 -23.48 -3.12 -12.62
C ASP A 178 -24.83 -2.43 -12.89
N PRO A 179 -25.12 -2.01 -14.14
CA PRO A 179 -26.36 -1.30 -14.49
C PRO A 179 -27.66 -2.09 -14.28
N GLU A 180 -27.61 -3.42 -14.21
CA GLU A 180 -28.79 -4.26 -13.93
C GLU A 180 -29.03 -4.36 -12.42
N SER A 181 -27.97 -4.26 -11.62
CA SER A 181 -28.01 -4.24 -10.15
C SER A 181 -28.51 -2.91 -9.55
N GLY A 182 -28.75 -1.87 -10.36
CA GLY A 182 -29.38 -0.64 -9.88
C GLY A 182 -29.36 0.55 -10.86
N GLU A 183 -30.05 1.62 -10.47
CA GLU A 183 -30.13 2.86 -11.25
C GLU A 183 -29.07 3.89 -10.84
N ARG A 184 -28.81 4.86 -11.73
CA ARG A 184 -27.93 5.98 -11.44
C ARG A 184 -28.60 6.98 -10.50
N THR A 185 -27.84 7.50 -9.55
CA THR A 185 -28.25 8.57 -8.63
C THR A 185 -27.37 9.80 -8.83
N VAL A 186 -27.88 10.97 -8.39
CA VAL A 186 -27.11 12.22 -8.38
C VAL A 186 -26.45 12.37 -7.03
N GLU A 187 -25.15 12.13 -6.96
CA GLU A 187 -24.36 12.17 -5.74
C GLU A 187 -23.56 13.48 -5.64
N SER A 188 -23.43 13.98 -4.41
CA SER A 188 -22.46 15.03 -4.10
C SER A 188 -21.07 14.42 -3.91
N PRO A 189 -19.99 15.15 -4.22
CA PRO A 189 -18.63 14.66 -4.07
C PRO A 189 -18.35 14.31 -2.61
N LEU A 190 -18.01 13.05 -2.38
CA LEU A 190 -17.54 12.52 -1.11
C LEU A 190 -16.04 12.22 -1.23
N TYR A 191 -15.25 13.24 -1.63
CA TYR A 191 -13.81 13.05 -1.71
C TYR A 191 -13.21 12.99 -0.32
N ASP A 192 -12.29 12.07 -0.13
CA ASP A 192 -11.43 12.04 1.04
C ASP A 192 -10.44 13.20 0.99
N ARG A 193 -10.26 13.94 2.09
CA ARG A 193 -9.39 15.12 2.13
C ARG A 193 -7.91 14.77 2.26
N LEU A 194 -7.56 13.59 2.74
CA LEU A 194 -6.19 13.12 2.80
C LEU A 194 -5.73 12.70 1.40
N ALA A 195 -6.52 11.87 0.71
CA ALA A 195 -6.22 11.40 -0.65
C ALA A 195 -6.47 12.46 -1.73
N SER A 196 -7.41 13.37 -1.51
CA SER A 196 -7.73 14.46 -2.43
C SER A 196 -7.85 15.81 -1.69
N PRO A 197 -6.74 16.40 -1.23
CA PRO A 197 -6.74 17.64 -0.44
C PRO A 197 -7.41 18.83 -1.13
N PHE A 198 -7.39 18.84 -2.47
CA PHE A 198 -7.99 19.90 -3.28
C PHE A 198 -9.29 19.46 -3.98
N GLY A 199 -9.79 18.27 -3.67
CA GLY A 199 -10.92 17.61 -4.36
C GLY A 199 -10.51 16.95 -5.67
N TRP A 200 -11.46 16.27 -6.32
CA TRP A 200 -11.21 15.45 -7.51
C TRP A 200 -10.97 16.22 -8.82
N HIS A 201 -11.19 17.53 -8.83
CA HIS A 201 -11.18 18.34 -10.04
C HIS A 201 -10.23 19.54 -9.99
N ALA A 202 -9.32 19.57 -9.01
CA ALA A 202 -8.35 20.63 -8.85
C ALA A 202 -6.94 20.10 -9.12
N VAL A 203 -6.18 20.82 -9.95
CA VAL A 203 -4.75 20.58 -10.13
C VAL A 203 -3.98 21.83 -9.73
N SER A 204 -2.87 21.66 -9.02
CA SER A 204 -2.00 22.78 -8.65
C SER A 204 -1.23 23.29 -9.86
N ARG A 205 -1.01 24.61 -9.92
CA ARG A 205 -0.19 25.21 -10.98
C ARG A 205 1.23 24.65 -11.04
N ALA A 206 1.80 24.33 -9.88
CA ALA A 206 3.16 23.82 -9.78
C ALA A 206 3.34 22.46 -10.45
N ASN A 207 2.29 21.63 -10.47
CA ASN A 207 2.35 20.24 -10.96
C ASN A 207 1.58 20.07 -12.28
N ASN A 208 1.50 21.12 -13.10
CA ASN A 208 0.77 21.08 -14.37
C ASN A 208 1.50 20.22 -15.41
N PRO A 209 0.89 19.15 -15.93
CA PRO A 209 1.53 18.29 -16.94
C PRO A 209 1.85 19.05 -18.23
N GLU A 210 2.94 18.64 -18.89
CA GLU A 210 3.31 19.17 -20.20
C GLU A 210 2.19 18.91 -21.23
N GLY A 211 1.83 19.93 -22.02
CA GLY A 211 0.71 19.87 -22.97
C GLY A 211 -0.65 20.27 -22.41
N SER A 212 -0.76 20.58 -21.11
CA SER A 212 -2.00 21.10 -20.51
C SER A 212 -2.33 22.53 -21.01
N PRO A 213 -3.61 22.96 -20.98
CA PRO A 213 -4.02 24.28 -21.44
C PRO A 213 -3.23 25.42 -20.79
N LYS A 214 -3.00 26.50 -21.54
CA LYS A 214 -2.32 27.69 -21.01
C LYS A 214 -3.19 28.33 -19.91
N TRP A 215 -2.56 28.58 -18.77
CA TRP A 215 -3.20 29.21 -17.62
C TRP A 215 -3.65 30.64 -17.98
N VAL A 216 -4.93 30.93 -17.80
CA VAL A 216 -5.50 32.26 -18.12
C VAL A 216 -5.69 33.13 -16.87
N SER A 217 -5.85 32.52 -15.67
CA SER A 217 -6.03 33.25 -14.40
C SER A 217 -4.74 33.35 -13.58
N GLY A 218 -4.72 34.20 -12.56
CA GLY A 218 -3.61 34.29 -11.59
C GLY A 218 -3.66 33.24 -10.48
N ASP A 219 -4.65 32.34 -10.51
CA ASP A 219 -4.93 31.43 -9.40
C ASP A 219 -3.90 30.32 -9.25
N ILE A 220 -3.76 29.84 -8.01
CA ILE A 220 -2.84 28.77 -7.63
C ILE A 220 -3.36 27.35 -7.95
N TYR A 221 -4.67 27.20 -8.14
CA TYR A 221 -5.35 25.95 -8.52
C TYR A 221 -6.25 26.18 -9.74
N LEU A 222 -6.28 25.19 -10.65
CA LEU A 222 -7.23 25.16 -11.75
C LEU A 222 -8.32 24.14 -11.45
N ASN A 223 -9.58 24.61 -11.40
CA ASN A 223 -10.75 23.75 -11.25
C ASN A 223 -11.34 23.39 -12.62
N PHE A 224 -11.48 22.10 -12.90
CA PHE A 224 -12.05 21.58 -14.15
C PHE A 224 -13.56 21.31 -14.08
N THR A 225 -14.25 21.88 -13.09
CA THR A 225 -15.68 21.61 -12.82
C THR A 225 -16.66 22.31 -13.76
N THR A 226 -16.18 23.03 -14.78
CA THR A 226 -17.04 23.82 -15.67
C THR A 226 -16.96 23.24 -17.08
N THR A 227 -18.01 22.53 -17.49
CA THR A 227 -18.30 22.11 -18.88
C THR A 227 -19.38 22.97 -19.48
#